data_AF-A0A2V8LBW7-F1
#
_entry.id   AF-A0A2V8LBW7-F1
#
_cell.length_a   1.000
_cell.length_b   1.000
_cell.length_c   1.000
_cell.angle_alpha   90.00
_cell.angle_beta   90.00
_cell.angle_gamma   90.00
#
_symmetry.space_group_name_H-M   'P 1'
#
loop_
_entity.id
_entity.type
_entity.pdbx_description
1 polymer ?
#
loop_
_entity_poly.entity_id
_entity_poly.type
_entity_poly.pdbx_seq_one_letter_code
_entity_poly.pdbx_strand_id
1 'polypeptide(L)' 'MRSYAEKNKLTYLDYYSAMIDEKGFLKDELSEDGLHPNAKGYAIMAPLAEAAIAKSLKSGS' A
#
# COMPACT_ATOMS: atom_id res chain seq x y z
N MET A 1 7.71 -5.67 8.47
CA MET A 1 8.32 -5.11 7.25
C MET A 1 8.74 -3.64 7.41
N ARG A 2 7.90 -2.74 7.94
CA ARG A 2 8.24 -1.34 8.21
C ARG A 2 9.61 -1.10 8.87
N SER A 3 9.86 -1.66 10.05
CA SER A 3 11.13 -1.47 10.77
C SER A 3 12.35 -2.02 10.03
N TYR A 4 12.18 -3.04 9.18
CA TYR A 4 13.26 -3.54 8.34
C TYR A 4 13.59 -2.56 7.22
N ALA A 5 12.56 -2.02 6.55
CA ALA A 5 12.74 -1.01 5.52
C ALA A 5 13.43 0.25 6.07
N GLU A 6 13.02 0.72 7.26
CA GLU A 6 13.65 1.84 7.95
C GLU A 6 15.14 1.59 8.22
N LYS A 7 15.49 0.43 8.80
CA LYS A 7 16.90 0.05 9.08
C LYS A 7 17.76 0.00 7.83
N ASN A 8 17.19 -0.40 6.70
CA ASN A 8 17.89 -0.55 5.43
C ASN A 8 17.74 0.66 4.50
N LYS A 9 17.17 1.77 4.98
CA LYS A 9 16.93 2.99 4.19
C LYS A 9 16.10 2.73 2.91
N LEU A 10 15.15 1.81 3.00
CA LEU A 10 14.21 1.48 1.93
C LEU A 10 12.89 2.24 2.16
N THR A 11 12.24 2.64 1.08
CA THR A 11 10.87 3.16 1.15
C THR A 11 9.90 2.04 1.51
N TYR A 12 9.06 2.26 2.53
CA TYR A 12 7.97 1.37 2.89
C TYR A 12 6.63 2.00 2.51
N LEU A 13 5.84 1.30 1.70
CA LEU A 13 4.47 1.64 1.36
C LEU A 13 3.51 0.72 2.14
N ASP A 14 2.59 1.32 2.88
CA ASP A 14 1.68 0.62 3.78
C ASP A 14 0.26 0.50 3.20
N TYR A 15 0.07 -0.42 2.25
CA TYR A 15 -1.27 -0.69 1.72
C TYR A 15 -2.22 -1.24 2.78
N TYR A 16 -1.70 -2.00 3.74
CA TYR A 16 -2.46 -2.66 4.79
C TYR A 16 -3.36 -1.65 5.50
N SER A 17 -2.76 -0.64 6.13
CA SER A 17 -3.51 0.41 6.87
C SER A 17 -4.52 1.18 6.02
N ALA A 18 -4.33 1.25 4.69
CA ALA A 18 -5.24 1.96 3.79
C ALA A 18 -6.46 1.13 3.36
N MET A 19 -6.32 -0.19 3.29
CA MET A 19 -7.25 -1.03 2.53
C MET A 19 -8.04 -2.07 3.35
N ILE A 20 -7.63 -2.31 4.59
CA ILE A 20 -8.22 -3.36 5.43
C ILE A 20 -9.40 -2.89 6.27
N ASP A 21 -10.27 -3.83 6.64
CA ASP A 21 -11.28 -3.70 7.66
C ASP A 21 -10.74 -4.06 9.06
N GLU A 22 -11.63 -4.03 10.07
CA GLU A 22 -11.29 -4.38 11.46
C GLU A 22 -10.94 -5.87 11.66
N LYS A 23 -11.29 -6.72 10.70
CA LYS A 23 -11.06 -8.17 10.73
C LYS A 23 -9.76 -8.56 10.00
N GLY A 24 -9.10 -7.60 9.34
CA GLY A 24 -7.86 -7.81 8.59
C GLY A 24 -8.05 -8.27 7.15
N PHE A 25 -9.28 -8.22 6.61
CA PHE A 25 -9.57 -8.46 5.19
C PHE A 25 -9.59 -7.13 4.44
N LEU A 26 -9.49 -7.16 3.11
CA LEU A 26 -9.80 -5.98 2.31
C LEU A 26 -11.25 -5.57 2.56
N LYS A 27 -11.49 -4.26 2.74
CA LYS A 27 -12.84 -3.71 2.90
C LYS A 27 -13.75 -4.19 1.75
N ASP A 28 -15.01 -4.48 2.05
CA ASP A 28 -16.00 -5.00 1.09
C ASP A 28 -16.10 -4.14 -0.19
N GLU A 29 -15.97 -2.81 -0.09
CA GLU A 29 -16.00 -1.96 -1.29
C GLU A 29 -14.76 -2.12 -2.20
N LEU A 30 -13.66 -2.67 -1.68
CA LEU A 30 -12.36 -2.77 -2.35
C LEU A 30 -12.05 -4.19 -2.85
N SER A 31 -12.84 -5.19 -2.47
CA SER A 31 -12.62 -6.59 -2.83
C SER A 31 -13.91 -7.40 -2.82
N GLU A 32 -14.06 -8.33 -3.76
CA GLU A 32 -15.23 -9.22 -3.83
C GLU A 32 -15.06 -10.50 -2.99
N ASP A 33 -13.82 -10.89 -2.71
CA ASP A 33 -13.47 -12.10 -1.96
C ASP A 33 -12.73 -11.78 -0.63
N GLY A 34 -12.58 -10.50 -0.32
CA GLY A 34 -11.87 -10.00 0.86
C GLY A 34 -10.34 -10.08 0.76
N LEU A 35 -9.77 -10.50 -0.38
CA LEU A 35 -8.33 -10.70 -0.55
C LEU A 35 -7.77 -10.00 -1.80
N HIS A 36 -8.44 -10.08 -2.94
CA HIS A 36 -7.97 -9.49 -4.19
C HIS A 36 -8.62 -8.12 -4.43
N PRO A 37 -7.84 -7.06 -4.72
CA PRO A 37 -8.39 -5.75 -5.02
C PRO A 37 -9.26 -5.79 -6.28
N ASN A 38 -10.44 -5.17 -6.22
CA ASN A 38 -11.24 -4.83 -7.38
C ASN A 38 -10.78 -3.49 -7.99
N ALA A 39 -11.54 -2.96 -8.96
CA ALA A 39 -11.21 -1.69 -9.60
C ALA A 39 -11.08 -0.50 -8.62
N LYS A 40 -11.93 -0.44 -7.57
CA LYS A 40 -11.84 0.59 -6.53
C LYS A 40 -10.63 0.38 -5.63
N GLY A 41 -10.31 -0.87 -5.30
CA GLY A 41 -9.10 -1.22 -4.58
C GLY A 41 -7.84 -0.74 -5.31
N TYR A 42 -7.74 -1.03 -6.61
CA TYR A 42 -6.62 -0.55 -7.43
C TYR A 42 -6.58 0.97 -7.57
N ALA A 43 -7.73 1.65 -7.63
CA ALA A 43 -7.79 3.11 -7.67
C ALA A 43 -7.22 3.76 -6.39
N ILE A 44 -7.27 3.08 -5.24
CA ILE A 44 -6.60 3.50 -4.01
C ILE A 44 -5.11 3.16 -4.06
N MET A 45 -4.74 1.97 -4.55
CA MET A 45 -3.36 1.52 -4.56
C MET A 45 -2.46 2.36 -5.48
N ALA A 46 -2.93 2.67 -6.69
CA ALA A 46 -2.14 3.33 -7.72
C ALA A 46 -1.50 4.66 -7.26
N PRO A 47 -2.23 5.66 -6.73
CA PRO A 47 -1.61 6.92 -6.31
C PRO A 47 -0.64 6.75 -5.13
N LEU A 48 -0.88 5.77 -4.26
CA LEU A 48 0.04 5.47 -3.15
C LEU A 48 1.36 4.86 -3.67
N ALA A 49 1.27 3.97 -4.67
CA ALA A 49 2.42 3.42 -5.36
C ALA A 49 3.25 4.51 -6.02
N GLU A 50 2.61 5.37 -6.80
CA GLU A 50 3.25 6.47 -7.51
C GLU A 50 3.98 7.41 -6.54
N ALA A 51 3.33 7.78 -5.42
CA ALA A 51 3.94 8.63 -4.40
C ALA A 51 5.17 7.96 -3.74
N ALA A 52 5.08 6.67 -3.43
CA ALA A 52 6.20 5.92 -2.85
C ALA A 52 7.38 5.78 -3.83
N ILE A 53 7.11 5.53 -5.11
CA ILE A 53 8.12 5.48 -6.17
C ILE A 53 8.79 6.84 -6.33
N ALA A 54 8.00 7.91 -6.45
CA ALA A 54 8.51 9.28 -6.59
C ALA A 54 9.38 9.69 -5.40
N LYS A 55 8.98 9.32 -4.16
CA LYS A 55 9.81 9.53 -2.97
C LYS A 55 11.13 8.78 -3.05
N SER A 56 11.09 7.51 -3.48
CA SER A 56 12.29 6.67 -3.58
C SER A 56 13.30 7.22 -4.57
N LEU A 57 12.82 7.73 -5.72
CA LEU A 57 13.69 8.33 -6.74
C LEU A 57 14.37 9.61 -6.25
N LYS A 58 13.69 10.42 -5.42
CA LYS A 58 14.27 11.63 -4.82
C LYS A 58 15.31 11.32 -3.74
N SER A 59 15.15 10.22 -3.01
CA SER A 59 16.07 9.82 -1.94
C SER A 59 17.34 9.10 -2.42
N GLY A 60 17.40 8.71 -3.70
CA GLY A 60 18.59 8.14 -4.34
C GLY A 60 19.47 9.15 -5.08
N SER A 61 19.19 10.45 -4.95
CA SER A 61 19.96 11.56 -5.56
C SER A 61 20.95 12.15 -4.56
#